data_AF-A4JUE5-F1
#
_entry.id   AF-A4JUE5-F1
#
_cell.length_a   1.000
_cell.length_b   1.000
_cell.length_c   1.000
_cell.angle_alpha   90.00
_cell.angle_beta   90.00
_cell.angle_gamma   90.00
#
_symmetry.space_group_name_H-M   'P 1'
#
loop_
_entity.id
_entity.type
_entity.pdbx_description
1 polymer ?
#
loop_
_entity_poly.entity_id
_entity_poly.type
_entity_poly.pdbx_seq_one_letter_code
_entity_poly.pdbx_strand_id
1 'polypeptide(L)'
;MQDTRFILFSPSEATNTGAGFWSSEDGWSQFDSASEFDEVVRHRIPFPKSARRDAGWVLVGSILHMALARDFSKLDAASKFDQLADRYADKVIAGRSHLFDALEIQGVREDHQPGNPWGSCIEVNNEDPQVYSVYAHQIHNGEFGGVECIGDFAQHAAAVTFAAELRAAYGWPVHDYVPENSRTPRKECWLAGGGFGCPAPFTHAALAARI
;
A
#
# COMPACT_ATOMS: atom_id res chain seq x y z
N MET A 1 -3.03 14.19 20.44
CA MET A 1 -2.35 12.93 20.09
C MET A 1 -3.39 12.07 19.41
N GLN A 2 -3.11 11.53 18.23
CA GLN A 2 -3.98 10.51 17.66
C GLN A 2 -3.75 9.22 18.47
N ASP A 3 -4.82 8.56 18.89
CA ASP A 3 -4.71 7.27 19.56
C ASP A 3 -4.29 6.22 18.53
N THR A 4 -3.04 5.76 18.63
CA THR A 4 -2.49 4.69 17.78
C THR A 4 -3.20 3.39 18.10
N ARG A 5 -3.86 2.80 17.09
CA ARG A 5 -4.63 1.55 17.19
C ARG A 5 -4.03 0.47 16.31
N PHE A 6 -4.14 -0.79 16.71
CA PHE A 6 -3.63 -1.94 15.97
C PHE A 6 -4.69 -3.03 15.87
N ILE A 7 -4.73 -3.73 14.75
CA ILE A 7 -5.46 -5.00 14.62
C ILE A 7 -4.45 -6.14 14.52
N LEU A 8 -4.88 -7.34 14.87
CA LEU A 8 -4.07 -8.54 14.66
C LEU A 8 -4.61 -9.33 13.47
N PHE A 9 -3.72 -9.63 12.54
CA PHE A 9 -4.02 -10.26 11.26
C PHE A 9 -3.15 -11.50 11.07
N SER A 10 -3.71 -12.55 10.46
CA SER A 10 -2.95 -13.72 9.99
C SER A 10 -3.41 -14.10 8.57
N PRO A 11 -2.49 -14.21 7.61
CA PRO A 11 -2.81 -14.71 6.27
C PRO A 11 -3.29 -16.18 6.26
N SER A 12 -2.86 -17.02 7.19
CA SER A 12 -3.21 -18.45 7.17
C SER A 12 -4.45 -18.84 7.95
N GLU A 13 -4.98 -17.94 8.77
CA GLU A 13 -6.18 -18.16 9.59
C GLU A 13 -7.44 -17.93 8.78
N ALA A 14 -7.72 -18.80 7.82
CA ALA A 14 -8.87 -18.63 6.93
C ALA A 14 -10.19 -18.83 7.69
N THR A 15 -10.88 -17.74 8.01
CA THR A 15 -12.23 -17.84 8.58
C THR A 15 -13.32 -17.91 7.53
N ASN A 16 -13.03 -17.62 6.25
CA ASN A 16 -13.85 -17.99 5.06
C ASN A 16 -13.22 -17.57 3.71
N THR A 17 -12.24 -16.65 3.68
CA THR A 17 -11.73 -16.03 2.44
C THR A 17 -10.20 -16.01 2.31
N GLY A 18 -9.50 -16.80 3.12
CA GLY A 18 -8.03 -16.92 3.03
C GLY A 18 -7.23 -15.94 3.89
N ALA A 19 -7.86 -15.31 4.89
CA ALA A 19 -7.19 -14.60 5.98
C ALA A 19 -8.09 -14.55 7.24
N GLY A 20 -7.49 -14.20 8.38
CA GLY A 20 -8.15 -14.12 9.68
C GLY A 20 -7.72 -12.91 10.49
N PHE A 21 -8.67 -12.36 11.23
CA PHE A 21 -8.48 -11.16 12.05
C PHE A 21 -8.92 -11.45 13.48
N TRP A 22 -8.13 -11.05 14.47
CA TRP A 22 -8.41 -11.42 15.85
C TRP A 22 -9.50 -10.52 16.47
N SER A 23 -10.52 -11.17 17.02
CA SER A 23 -11.54 -10.61 17.91
C SER A 23 -11.27 -11.05 19.34
N SER A 24 -11.39 -10.13 20.30
CA SER A 24 -11.34 -10.47 21.73
C SER A 24 -12.53 -11.32 22.20
N GLU A 25 -13.63 -11.32 21.43
CA GLU A 25 -14.85 -12.06 21.76
C GLU A 25 -14.87 -13.43 21.08
N ASP A 26 -14.49 -13.47 19.79
CA ASP A 26 -14.69 -14.65 18.93
C ASP A 26 -13.39 -15.36 18.53
N GLY A 27 -12.21 -14.81 18.85
CA GLY A 27 -10.92 -15.32 18.37
C GLY A 27 -10.69 -14.96 16.90
N TRP A 28 -10.12 -15.86 16.10
CA TRP A 28 -9.94 -15.62 14.67
C TRP A 28 -11.29 -15.48 13.98
N SER A 29 -11.54 -14.30 13.40
CA SER A 29 -12.79 -13.87 12.79
C SER A 29 -12.56 -13.10 11.47
N GLN A 30 -13.59 -12.44 10.95
CA GLN A 30 -13.57 -11.59 9.76
C GLN A 30 -13.09 -10.17 10.10
N PHE A 31 -12.67 -9.41 9.08
CA PHE A 31 -12.12 -8.06 9.24
C PHE A 31 -13.03 -7.14 10.05
N ASP A 32 -14.33 -7.12 9.75
CA ASP A 32 -15.29 -6.22 10.40
C ASP A 32 -15.55 -6.53 11.88
N SER A 33 -15.12 -7.69 12.35
CA SER A 33 -15.22 -8.11 13.75
C SER A 33 -13.87 -8.02 14.48
N ALA A 34 -12.82 -7.55 13.80
CA ALA A 34 -11.50 -7.41 14.39
C ALA A 34 -11.53 -6.42 15.55
N SER A 35 -10.91 -6.79 16.67
CA SER A 35 -10.73 -5.88 17.79
C SER A 35 -9.55 -4.95 17.53
N GLU A 36 -9.72 -3.66 17.83
CA GLU A 36 -8.64 -2.68 17.83
C GLU A 36 -7.99 -2.61 19.21
N PHE A 37 -6.67 -2.66 19.23
CA PHE A 37 -5.84 -2.67 20.43
C PHE A 37 -4.98 -1.40 20.47
N ASP A 38 -4.81 -0.83 21.65
CA ASP A 38 -3.82 0.24 21.83
C ASP A 38 -2.39 -0.33 21.94
N GLU A 39 -1.41 0.57 21.90
CA GLU A 39 0.02 0.23 22.02
C GLU A 39 0.37 -0.51 23.32
N VAL A 40 -0.33 -0.22 24.43
CA VAL A 40 -0.08 -0.86 25.72
C VAL A 40 -0.52 -2.32 25.69
N VAL A 41 -1.68 -2.58 25.09
CA VAL A 41 -2.25 -3.91 24.96
C VAL A 41 -1.44 -4.76 23.97
N ARG A 42 -0.98 -4.17 22.86
CA ARG A 42 -0.08 -4.81 21.88
C ARG A 42 1.14 -5.47 22.52
N HIS A 43 1.75 -4.81 23.51
CA HIS A 43 2.94 -5.32 24.20
C HIS A 43 2.65 -6.34 25.31
N ARG A 44 1.39 -6.47 25.73
CA ARG A 44 0.99 -7.32 26.85
C ARG A 44 0.31 -8.62 26.42
N ILE A 45 -0.33 -8.62 25.25
CA ILE A 45 -1.01 -9.81 24.74
C ILE A 45 0.01 -10.68 23.98
N PRO A 46 0.27 -11.91 24.44
CA PRO A 46 1.03 -12.86 23.64
C PRO A 46 0.25 -13.16 22.36
N PHE A 47 0.95 -13.24 21.22
CA PHE A 47 0.30 -13.57 19.95
C PHE A 47 -0.58 -14.83 20.11
N PRO A 48 -1.88 -14.76 19.80
CA PRO A 48 -2.70 -15.95 19.73
C PRO A 48 -2.06 -16.96 18.78
N LYS A 49 -2.17 -18.24 19.11
CA LYS A 49 -1.64 -19.31 18.25
C LYS A 49 -2.32 -19.18 16.88
N SER A 50 -1.53 -18.90 15.85
CA SER A 50 -1.95 -19.10 14.46
C SER A 50 -1.35 -20.39 13.90
N ALA A 51 -2.04 -20.98 12.92
CA ALA A 51 -1.74 -22.26 12.30
C ALA A 51 -0.33 -22.31 11.72
N ARG A 52 0.18 -21.16 11.24
CA ARG A 52 1.52 -21.05 10.66
C ARG A 52 2.45 -20.08 11.41
N ARG A 53 2.06 -19.60 12.59
CA ARG A 53 2.81 -18.58 13.36
C ARG A 53 3.14 -17.32 12.56
N ASP A 54 2.22 -16.95 11.69
CA ASP A 54 2.25 -15.83 10.75
C ASP A 54 1.36 -14.66 11.19
N ALA A 55 0.83 -14.70 12.43
CA ALA A 55 0.07 -13.60 12.98
C ALA A 55 0.96 -12.37 13.20
N GLY A 56 0.49 -11.20 12.76
CA GLY A 56 1.19 -9.93 12.85
C GLY A 56 0.27 -8.79 13.26
N TRP A 57 0.86 -7.78 13.91
CA TRP A 57 0.17 -6.53 14.24
C TRP A 57 0.16 -5.60 13.03
N VAL A 58 -1.01 -5.05 12.72
CA VAL A 58 -1.19 -4.07 11.65
C VAL A 58 -1.69 -2.77 12.26
N LEU A 59 -1.02 -1.66 11.96
CA LEU A 59 -1.39 -0.33 12.43
C LEU A 59 -2.69 0.12 11.73
N VAL A 60 -3.72 0.44 12.50
CA VAL A 60 -4.99 0.96 11.97
C VAL A 60 -4.74 2.29 11.26
N GLY A 61 -5.21 2.36 10.01
CA GLY A 61 -4.99 3.50 9.13
C GLY A 61 -3.69 3.44 8.32
N SER A 62 -2.82 2.44 8.51
CA SER A 62 -1.69 2.21 7.60
C SER A 62 -2.17 1.75 6.22
N ILE A 63 -1.28 1.82 5.22
CA ILE A 63 -1.53 1.28 3.88
C ILE A 63 -1.99 -0.18 3.97
N LEU A 64 -1.32 -1.03 4.76
CA LEU A 64 -1.73 -2.42 4.99
C LEU A 64 -3.14 -2.53 5.53
N HIS A 65 -3.46 -1.77 6.58
CA HIS A 65 -4.78 -1.82 7.19
C HIS A 65 -5.85 -1.46 6.16
N MET A 66 -5.61 -0.43 5.37
CA MET A 66 -6.57 0.01 4.36
C MET A 66 -6.67 -0.98 3.18
N ALA A 67 -5.56 -1.61 2.77
CA ALA A 67 -5.56 -2.68 1.78
C ALA A 67 -6.32 -3.91 2.27
N LEU A 68 -6.10 -4.34 3.51
CA LEU A 68 -6.84 -5.43 4.15
C LEU A 68 -8.33 -5.09 4.27
N ALA A 69 -8.66 -3.85 4.62
CA ALA A 69 -10.04 -3.40 4.67
C ALA A 69 -10.71 -3.49 3.29
N ARG A 70 -10.03 -3.09 2.22
CA ARG A 70 -10.56 -3.21 0.85
C ARG A 70 -10.85 -4.66 0.46
N ASP A 71 -9.93 -5.57 0.77
CA ASP A 71 -10.04 -6.97 0.32
C ASP A 71 -10.96 -7.82 1.20
N PHE A 72 -11.11 -7.47 2.48
CA PHE A 72 -11.79 -8.33 3.48
C PHE A 72 -12.96 -7.68 4.24
N SER A 73 -13.14 -6.36 4.21
CA SER A 73 -14.29 -5.70 4.84
C SER A 73 -15.54 -5.87 3.97
N LYS A 74 -16.67 -6.18 4.61
CA LYS A 74 -18.00 -6.11 3.98
C LYS A 74 -18.64 -4.74 4.15
N LEU A 75 -18.10 -3.92 5.04
CA LEU A 75 -18.48 -2.52 5.20
C LEU A 75 -17.80 -1.68 4.13
N ASP A 76 -18.26 -0.44 3.95
CA ASP A 76 -17.80 0.50 2.93
C ASP A 76 -16.34 0.99 3.16
N ALA A 77 -15.49 0.20 3.82
CA ALA A 77 -14.08 0.52 4.05
C ALA A 77 -13.27 0.59 2.75
N ALA A 78 -13.72 -0.08 1.69
CA ALA A 78 -13.23 0.15 0.33
C ALA A 78 -13.37 1.64 -0.10
N SER A 79 -14.46 2.33 0.28
CA SER A 79 -14.61 3.76 -0.01
C SER A 79 -13.59 4.63 0.72
N LYS A 80 -13.13 4.22 1.92
CA LYS A 80 -12.06 4.94 2.64
C LYS A 80 -10.71 4.75 1.95
N PHE A 81 -10.44 3.55 1.40
CA PHE A 81 -9.25 3.31 0.59
C PHE A 81 -9.27 4.15 -0.68
N ASP A 82 -10.39 4.21 -1.40
CA ASP A 82 -10.54 5.01 -2.62
C ASP A 82 -10.35 6.52 -2.39
N GLN A 83 -10.46 6.97 -1.14
CA GLN A 83 -10.29 8.36 -0.71
C GLN A 83 -8.93 8.65 -0.07
N LEU A 84 -8.00 7.69 0.02
CA LEU A 84 -6.66 7.93 0.54
C LEU A 84 -6.01 9.08 -0.24
N ALA A 85 -5.69 10.17 0.47
CA ALA A 85 -5.10 11.38 -0.08
C ALA A 85 -4.26 12.06 1.01
N ASP A 86 -3.40 11.29 1.65
CA ASP A 86 -2.58 11.77 2.75
C ASP A 86 -1.47 12.68 2.19
N ARG A 87 -1.54 13.95 2.57
CA ARG A 87 -0.60 14.99 2.14
C ARG A 87 0.20 15.46 3.34
N TYR A 88 1.51 15.25 3.31
CA TYR A 88 2.37 15.59 4.45
C TYR A 88 3.70 16.23 4.05
N ALA A 89 3.79 16.75 2.82
CA ALA A 89 4.90 17.56 2.33
C ALA A 89 5.28 18.71 3.29
N ASP A 90 4.31 19.40 3.87
CA ASP A 90 4.59 20.49 4.83
C ASP A 90 5.40 20.02 6.05
N LYS A 91 5.17 18.78 6.50
CA LYS A 91 5.90 18.19 7.64
C LYS A 91 7.30 17.72 7.25
N VAL A 92 7.46 17.18 6.05
CA VAL A 92 8.72 16.61 5.58
C VAL A 92 9.65 17.71 5.07
N ILE A 93 9.15 18.57 4.20
CA ILE A 93 9.90 19.69 3.65
C ILE A 93 10.17 20.71 4.76
N ALA A 94 9.16 21.09 5.54
CA ALA A 94 9.28 21.94 6.74
C ALA A 94 10.23 23.15 6.58
N GLY A 95 10.10 23.87 5.45
CA GLY A 95 10.95 25.03 5.14
C GLY A 95 12.36 24.71 4.64
N ARG A 96 12.71 23.43 4.48
CA ARG A 96 14.00 22.94 4.00
C ARG A 96 13.96 22.59 2.51
N SER A 97 13.22 23.35 1.71
CA SER A 97 13.10 23.11 0.26
C SER A 97 14.45 23.10 -0.45
N HIS A 98 15.44 23.85 0.03
CA HIS A 98 16.81 23.83 -0.51
C HIS A 98 17.55 22.48 -0.37
N LEU A 99 17.00 21.52 0.38
CA LEU A 99 17.52 20.15 0.48
C LEU A 99 16.90 19.22 -0.57
N PHE A 100 16.02 19.71 -1.43
CA PHE A 100 15.34 18.90 -2.44
C PHE A 100 15.39 19.57 -3.81
N ASP A 101 15.39 18.76 -4.86
CA ASP A 101 15.53 19.25 -6.23
C ASP A 101 14.58 18.60 -7.25
N ALA A 102 13.93 17.49 -6.93
CA ALA A 102 12.99 16.79 -7.81
C ALA A 102 11.88 16.07 -7.03
N LEU A 103 10.84 15.67 -7.76
CA LEU A 103 9.73 14.85 -7.27
C LEU A 103 9.65 13.55 -8.06
N GLU A 104 9.26 12.46 -7.40
CA GLU A 104 8.94 11.19 -8.04
C GLU A 104 7.54 10.71 -7.68
N ILE A 105 6.85 10.13 -8.65
CA ILE A 105 5.60 9.40 -8.43
C ILE A 105 5.90 7.93 -8.67
N GLN A 106 5.64 7.10 -7.66
CA GLN A 106 5.83 5.66 -7.72
C GLN A 106 4.53 4.97 -7.30
N GLY A 107 4.18 3.90 -7.99
CA GLY A 107 3.27 2.89 -7.51
C GLY A 107 3.98 2.05 -6.45
N VAL A 108 3.33 1.86 -5.31
CA VAL A 108 3.88 1.05 -4.21
C VAL A 108 2.86 0.03 -3.74
N ARG A 109 3.37 -1.05 -3.19
CA ARG A 109 2.57 -2.05 -2.49
C ARG A 109 3.33 -2.58 -1.30
N GLU A 110 2.59 -3.17 -0.39
CA GLU A 110 3.14 -3.73 0.82
C GLU A 110 3.48 -5.21 0.59
N ASP A 111 4.77 -5.55 0.64
CA ASP A 111 5.22 -6.93 0.67
C ASP A 111 5.14 -7.43 2.12
N HIS A 112 4.07 -8.16 2.40
CA HIS A 112 3.90 -8.83 3.67
C HIS A 112 4.68 -10.14 3.68
N GLN A 113 5.88 -10.13 4.27
CA GLN A 113 6.64 -11.35 4.53
C GLN A 113 6.22 -11.98 5.87
N PRO A 114 5.55 -13.14 5.87
CA PRO A 114 5.15 -13.80 7.11
C PRO A 114 6.36 -14.12 7.99
N GLY A 115 6.31 -13.77 9.27
CA GLY A 115 7.39 -14.02 10.23
C GLY A 115 8.47 -12.94 10.29
N ASN A 116 8.32 -11.81 9.58
CA ASN A 116 9.15 -10.64 9.76
C ASN A 116 8.69 -9.81 10.98
N PRO A 117 9.45 -9.76 12.09
CA PRO A 117 9.08 -8.98 13.28
C PRO A 117 9.17 -7.46 13.07
N TRP A 118 9.84 -7.00 12.01
CA TRP A 118 9.94 -5.60 11.63
C TRP A 118 8.72 -5.09 10.85
N GLY A 119 7.76 -5.98 10.58
CA GLY A 119 6.57 -5.68 9.80
C GLY A 119 6.76 -5.93 8.31
N SER A 120 5.72 -5.61 7.56
CA SER A 120 5.69 -5.59 6.11
C SER A 120 6.57 -4.46 5.56
N CYS A 121 7.29 -4.72 4.46
CA CYS A 121 8.06 -3.68 3.78
C CYS A 121 7.25 -3.09 2.63
N ILE A 122 7.38 -1.79 2.40
CA ILE A 122 6.81 -1.15 1.21
C ILE A 122 7.79 -1.38 0.06
N GLU A 123 7.32 -2.02 -1.01
CA GLU A 123 8.06 -2.19 -2.24
C GLU A 123 7.49 -1.30 -3.35
N VAL A 124 8.38 -0.79 -4.20
CA VAL A 124 7.99 -0.08 -5.42
C VAL A 124 7.51 -1.11 -6.44
N ASN A 125 6.26 -0.99 -6.86
CA ASN A 125 5.66 -1.81 -7.90
C ASN A 125 4.72 -0.94 -8.76
N ASN A 126 5.25 -0.48 -9.89
CA ASN A 126 4.53 0.39 -10.82
C ASN A 126 3.54 -0.37 -11.72
N GLU A 127 3.63 -1.70 -11.81
CA GLU A 127 2.77 -2.51 -12.67
C GLU A 127 1.46 -2.89 -11.98
N ASP A 128 1.53 -3.26 -10.70
CA ASP A 128 0.38 -3.65 -9.87
C ASP A 128 0.44 -2.94 -8.50
N PRO A 129 0.32 -1.60 -8.47
CA PRO A 129 0.38 -0.83 -7.24
C PRO A 129 -0.87 -0.99 -6.38
N GLN A 130 -0.68 -1.06 -5.06
CA GLN A 130 -1.79 -0.88 -4.12
C GLN A 130 -2.14 0.60 -4.00
N VAL A 131 -1.13 1.45 -3.78
CA VAL A 131 -1.26 2.91 -3.67
C VAL A 131 -0.20 3.62 -4.50
N TYR A 132 -0.30 4.94 -4.61
CA TYR A 132 0.66 5.78 -5.30
C TYR A 132 1.27 6.75 -4.30
N SER A 133 2.59 6.72 -4.20
CA SER A 133 3.34 7.56 -3.28
C SER A 133 4.10 8.63 -4.07
N VAL A 134 4.13 9.84 -3.54
CA VAL A 134 4.92 10.95 -4.07
C VAL A 134 6.13 11.13 -3.15
N TYR A 135 7.31 11.15 -3.76
CA TYR A 135 8.59 11.29 -3.07
C TYR A 135 9.28 12.59 -3.46
N ALA A 136 10.00 13.20 -2.52
CA ALA A 136 10.93 14.30 -2.79
C ALA A 136 12.37 13.78 -2.80
N HIS A 137 13.12 14.10 -3.86
CA HIS A 137 14.55 13.80 -3.97
C HIS A 137 15.34 14.70 -3.04
N GLN A 138 16.11 14.11 -2.13
CA GLN A 138 17.05 14.84 -1.30
C GLN A 138 18.36 15.06 -2.05
N ILE A 139 18.93 16.25 -1.89
CA ILE A 139 20.28 16.57 -2.32
C ILE A 139 21.19 16.72 -1.11
N HIS A 140 22.34 16.05 -1.16
CA HIS A 140 23.39 16.17 -0.18
C HIS A 140 24.69 16.55 -0.87
N ASN A 141 25.20 17.75 -0.59
CA ASN A 141 26.42 18.30 -1.21
C ASN A 141 26.43 18.29 -2.76
N GLY A 142 25.27 18.42 -3.38
CA GLY A 142 25.12 18.38 -4.84
C GLY A 142 25.02 16.97 -5.44
N GLU A 143 24.96 15.94 -4.61
CA GLU A 143 24.72 14.55 -5.01
C GLU A 143 23.36 14.04 -4.49
N PHE A 144 22.88 12.95 -5.07
CA PHE A 144 21.65 12.28 -4.64
C PHE A 144 21.80 11.77 -3.20
N GLY A 145 20.99 12.31 -2.30
CA GLY A 145 20.96 11.98 -0.87
C GLY A 145 19.89 10.95 -0.49
N GLY A 146 19.04 10.53 -1.44
CA GLY A 146 17.92 9.63 -1.21
C GLY A 146 16.58 10.27 -1.53
N VAL A 147 15.51 9.65 -1.04
CA VAL A 147 14.13 10.13 -1.22
C VAL A 147 13.37 10.08 0.08
N GLU A 148 12.42 10.99 0.25
CA GLU A 148 11.46 10.98 1.35
C GLU A 148 10.05 10.91 0.79
N CYS A 149 9.21 10.04 1.34
CA CYS A 149 7.79 10.05 1.00
C CYS A 149 7.16 11.34 1.55
N ILE A 150 6.30 11.99 0.76
CA ILE A 150 5.64 13.25 1.13
C ILE A 150 4.13 13.23 0.92
N GLY A 151 3.61 12.12 0.38
CA GLY A 151 2.18 11.89 0.29
C GLY A 151 1.85 10.52 -0.30
N ASP A 152 0.73 9.95 0.14
CA ASP A 152 0.22 8.66 -0.29
C ASP A 152 -1.22 8.79 -0.79
N PHE A 153 -1.50 8.17 -1.94
CA PHE A 153 -2.74 8.37 -2.68
C PHE A 153 -3.34 7.05 -3.14
N ALA A 154 -4.65 6.96 -3.02
CA ALA A 154 -5.43 5.89 -3.61
C ALA A 154 -5.35 5.91 -5.13
N GLN A 155 -5.21 7.09 -5.75
CA GLN A 155 -5.32 7.26 -7.20
C GLN A 155 -4.10 7.96 -7.78
N HIS A 156 -3.59 7.43 -8.89
CA HIS A 156 -2.47 8.00 -9.62
C HIS A 156 -2.74 9.46 -10.03
N ALA A 157 -3.94 9.74 -10.56
CA ALA A 157 -4.34 11.09 -10.91
C ALA A 157 -4.30 12.08 -9.73
N ALA A 158 -4.60 11.61 -8.50
CA ALA A 158 -4.50 12.44 -7.30
C ALA A 158 -3.03 12.71 -6.92
N ALA A 159 -2.16 11.70 -7.03
CA ALA A 159 -0.72 11.85 -6.84
C ALA A 159 -0.10 12.82 -7.87
N VAL A 160 -0.49 12.71 -9.15
CA VAL A 160 -0.07 13.62 -10.22
C VAL A 160 -0.52 15.05 -9.93
N THR A 161 -1.78 15.24 -9.51
CA THR A 161 -2.29 16.56 -9.13
C THR A 161 -1.48 17.17 -7.99
N PHE A 162 -1.19 16.38 -6.95
CA PHE A 162 -0.38 16.82 -5.82
C PHE A 162 1.06 17.16 -6.23
N ALA A 163 1.71 16.33 -7.04
CA ALA A 163 3.05 16.61 -7.56
C ALA A 163 3.08 17.88 -8.44
N ALA A 164 2.02 18.13 -9.22
CA ALA A 164 1.90 19.35 -10.02
C ALA A 164 1.77 20.61 -9.15
N GLU A 165 1.02 20.54 -8.05
CA GLU A 165 0.94 21.64 -7.07
C GLU A 165 2.32 21.96 -6.47
N LEU A 166 3.08 20.95 -6.06
CA LEU A 166 4.42 21.11 -5.50
C LEU A 166 5.42 21.63 -6.54
N ARG A 167 5.35 21.14 -7.78
CA ARG A 167 6.14 21.68 -8.89
C ARG A 167 5.84 23.16 -9.12
N ALA A 168 4.58 23.58 -9.04
CA ALA A 168 4.22 24.99 -9.18
C ALA A 168 4.78 25.84 -8.01
N ALA A 169 4.83 25.27 -6.80
CA ALA A 169 5.33 25.95 -5.61
C ALA A 169 6.87 26.08 -5.57
N TYR A 170 7.59 25.03 -5.99
CA TYR A 170 9.04 24.94 -5.81
C TYR A 170 9.86 24.96 -7.11
N GLY A 171 9.22 24.75 -8.26
CA GLY A 171 9.88 24.68 -9.56
C GLY A 171 10.58 23.34 -9.85
N TRP A 172 10.42 22.34 -8.98
CA TRP A 172 11.06 21.03 -9.14
C TRP A 172 10.47 20.23 -10.32
N PRO A 173 11.30 19.53 -11.13
CA PRO A 173 10.83 18.54 -12.08
C PRO A 173 10.05 17.41 -11.38
N VAL A 174 9.15 16.79 -12.13
CA VAL A 174 8.36 15.62 -11.70
C VAL A 174 8.71 14.45 -12.61
N HIS A 175 9.09 13.34 -11.99
CA HIS A 175 9.34 12.06 -12.65
C HIS A 175 8.21 11.09 -12.30
N ASP A 176 7.37 10.78 -13.28
CA ASP A 176 6.29 9.82 -13.11
C ASP A 176 6.71 8.47 -13.68
N TYR A 177 6.87 7.48 -12.79
CA TYR A 177 7.32 6.14 -13.15
C TYR A 177 6.16 5.15 -13.29
N VAL A 178 4.93 5.61 -13.08
CA VAL A 178 3.74 4.77 -13.23
C VAL A 178 3.35 4.71 -14.71
N PRO A 179 3.25 3.52 -15.32
CA PRO A 179 2.87 3.40 -16.72
C PRO A 179 1.41 3.84 -16.92
N GLU A 180 1.12 4.49 -18.05
CA GLU A 180 -0.20 5.06 -18.42
C GLU A 180 -1.38 4.06 -18.35
N ASN A 181 -1.12 2.76 -18.23
CA ASN A 181 -2.13 1.69 -18.21
C ASN A 181 -2.21 0.87 -16.91
N SER A 182 -1.56 1.30 -15.82
CA SER A 182 -1.47 0.56 -14.54
C SER A 182 -2.80 0.37 -13.78
N ARG A 183 -3.92 0.90 -14.29
CA ARG A 183 -5.26 0.63 -13.75
C ARG A 183 -6.25 0.24 -14.83
N THR A 184 -6.22 -1.03 -15.24
CA THR A 184 -7.46 -1.68 -15.65
C THR A 184 -8.11 -2.24 -14.37
N PRO A 185 -9.32 -1.82 -13.97
CA PRO A 185 -10.02 -2.49 -12.86
C PRO A 185 -10.19 -3.95 -13.25
N ARG A 186 -9.63 -4.88 -12.46
CA ARG A 186 -9.91 -6.31 -12.65
C ARG A 186 -11.41 -6.47 -12.45
N LYS A 187 -12.15 -6.70 -13.54
CA LYS A 187 -13.45 -7.35 -13.44
C LYS A 187 -13.20 -8.69 -12.77
N GLU A 188 -13.88 -8.89 -11.65
CA GLU A 188 -13.96 -10.12 -10.90
C GLU A 188 -14.06 -11.33 -11.84
N CYS A 189 -13.11 -12.25 -11.74
CA CYS A 189 -13.27 -13.59 -12.31
C CYS A 189 -13.63 -14.54 -11.17
N TRP A 190 -14.82 -14.35 -10.62
CA TRP A 190 -15.56 -15.43 -9.97
C TRP A 190 -16.63 -15.90 -10.95
N LEU A 191 -16.31 -16.95 -11.71
CA LEU A 191 -17.36 -17.80 -12.26
C LEU A 191 -17.12 -19.21 -11.76
N ALA A 192 -18.05 -19.62 -10.91
CA ALA A 192 -18.36 -20.98 -10.59
C ALA A 192 -18.42 -21.84 -11.87
N GLY A 193 -17.87 -23.05 -11.76
CA GLY A 193 -18.31 -24.24 -12.49
C GLY A 193 -18.63 -24.11 -13.98
N GLY A 194 -17.70 -24.59 -14.81
CA GLY A 194 -18.05 -25.33 -16.02
C GLY A 194 -17.70 -24.65 -17.34
N GLY A 195 -16.79 -25.29 -18.07
CA GLY A 195 -16.85 -25.35 -19.53
C GLY A 195 -16.15 -24.25 -20.33
N PHE A 196 -15.00 -24.63 -20.90
CA PHE A 196 -14.41 -24.14 -22.16
C PHE A 196 -13.97 -22.67 -22.28
N GLY A 197 -12.64 -22.52 -22.40
CA GLY A 197 -12.03 -21.60 -23.37
C GLY A 197 -11.42 -20.31 -22.81
N CYS A 198 -10.17 -20.39 -22.35
CA CYS A 198 -9.27 -19.23 -22.44
C CYS A 198 -8.74 -19.14 -23.89
N PRO A 199 -8.97 -18.05 -24.64
CA PRO A 199 -8.12 -17.76 -25.78
C PRO A 199 -6.77 -17.26 -25.25
N ALA A 200 -5.68 -17.92 -25.64
CA ALA A 200 -4.36 -17.34 -25.52
C ALA A 200 -4.22 -16.15 -26.49
N PRO A 201 -3.56 -15.07 -26.08
CA PRO A 201 -2.78 -14.27 -27.02
C PRO A 201 -1.41 -13.91 -26.41
N PHE A 202 -0.32 -13.74 -27.13
CA PHE A 202 0.09 -14.09 -28.47
C PHE A 202 1.63 -14.05 -28.36
N THR A 203 2.31 -15.07 -28.84
CA THR A 203 3.74 -14.99 -29.12
C THR A 203 3.97 -13.97 -30.24
N HIS A 204 4.92 -13.06 -30.06
CA HIS A 204 5.76 -12.59 -31.16
C HIS A 204 7.18 -12.37 -30.62
N ALA A 205 8.05 -13.27 -31.06
CA ALA A 205 9.49 -13.07 -31.05
C ALA A 205 9.90 -12.28 -32.30
N ALA A 206 11.01 -11.54 -32.13
CA ALA A 206 12.00 -11.15 -33.14
C ALA A 206 11.68 -10.01 -34.13
N LEU A 207 12.44 -8.92 -34.00
CA LEU A 207 13.45 -8.43 -34.98
C LEU A 207 14.10 -7.15 -34.39
N ALA A 208 15.39 -6.81 -34.49
CA ALA A 208 16.66 -7.49 -34.73
C ALA A 208 17.75 -6.44 -34.37
N ALA A 209 18.94 -6.92 -34.02
CA ALA A 209 20.14 -6.12 -33.83
C ALA A 209 20.55 -5.34 -35.11
N ARG A 210 21.12 -4.15 -34.96
CA ARG A 210 22.42 -3.75 -35.56
C ARG A 210 22.80 -2.29 -35.25
N ILE A 211 24.02 -2.16 -34.71
CA ILE A 211 24.94 -1.01 -34.62
C ILE A 211 24.58 0.07 -33.60
#